data_AF-A0A2T5MFK7-F1
#
_entry.id   AF-A0A2T5MFK7-F1
#
_cell.length_a   1.000
_cell.length_b   1.000
_cell.length_c   1.000
_cell.angle_alpha   90.00
_cell.angle_beta   90.00
_cell.angle_gamma   90.00
#
_symmetry.space_group_name_H-M   'P 1'
#
loop_
_entity.id
_entity.type
_entity.pdbx_description
1 polymer ?
#
loop_
_entity_poly.entity_id
_entity_poly.type
_entity_poly.pdbx_seq_one_letter_code
_entity_poly.pdbx_strand_id
1 'polypeptide(L)'
;MKVILFGATGMVGQGVLRECLLDNGVESVLSVGRTALEQTHSKLNNLVHADLYNYSAIESELSGYDACFFCLGVSASGMSEAQYHRITYDLTLAAAQTLSRLNPQMTFVYVTGMGTDSSERGRSMWARVKGKTENALLRLPFKAAYMFRPGMIQPLHGIKSKTGLYRAIYAVTVPLLPLIKAMAPSAITTTEQVGRAMIKVARDGASRPVLEAADISTY
;
A
#
# COMPACT_ATOMS: atom_id res chain seq x y z
N MET A 1 8.86 2.52 -16.14
CA MET A 1 7.83 1.77 -15.38
C MET A 1 6.59 2.64 -15.21
N LYS A 2 5.41 2.13 -15.60
CA LYS A 2 4.10 2.76 -15.40
C LYS A 2 3.38 2.16 -14.19
N VAL A 3 2.91 3.01 -13.29
CA VAL A 3 2.39 2.61 -11.98
C VAL A 3 0.91 2.94 -11.86
N ILE A 4 0.10 2.00 -11.36
CA ILE A 4 -1.21 2.30 -10.78
C ILE A 4 -1.08 2.42 -9.27
N LEU A 5 -1.63 3.48 -8.68
CA LEU A 5 -1.61 3.71 -7.25
C LEU A 5 -3.03 3.82 -6.70
N PHE A 6 -3.36 2.92 -5.77
CA PHE A 6 -4.58 3.02 -4.96
C PHE A 6 -4.25 3.58 -3.58
N GLY A 7 -5.09 4.50 -3.10
CA GLY A 7 -4.94 5.07 -1.76
C GLY A 7 -3.93 6.21 -1.66
N ALA A 8 -3.68 6.91 -2.77
CA ALA A 8 -2.78 8.07 -2.85
C ALA A 8 -3.07 9.20 -1.84
N THR A 9 -4.29 9.27 -1.30
CA THR A 9 -4.65 10.27 -0.27
C THR A 9 -4.36 9.81 1.17
N GLY A 10 -4.06 8.53 1.39
CA GLY A 10 -3.66 7.99 2.69
C GLY A 10 -2.20 8.31 3.00
N MET A 11 -1.78 8.19 4.26
CA MET A 11 -0.42 8.52 4.67
C MET A 11 0.65 7.76 3.87
N VAL A 12 0.52 6.44 3.75
CA VAL A 12 1.47 5.63 2.99
C VAL A 12 1.39 5.96 1.51
N GLY A 13 0.18 6.05 0.95
CA GLY A 13 -0.01 6.36 -0.47
C GLY A 13 0.54 7.74 -0.87
N GLN A 14 0.48 8.74 0.01
CA GLN A 14 1.11 10.05 -0.23
C GLN A 14 2.64 9.93 -0.33
N GLY A 15 3.26 9.14 0.56
CA GLY A 15 4.70 8.86 0.52
C GLY A 15 5.12 8.12 -0.75
N VAL A 16 4.39 7.05 -1.07
CA VAL A 16 4.62 6.26 -2.28
C VAL A 16 4.46 7.13 -3.53
N LEU A 17 3.41 7.94 -3.61
CA LEU A 17 3.20 8.86 -4.72
C LEU A 17 4.37 9.84 -4.86
N ARG A 18 4.80 10.47 -3.76
CA ARG A 18 5.94 11.38 -3.77
C ARG A 18 7.18 10.72 -4.38
N GLU A 19 7.55 9.55 -3.89
CA GLU A 19 8.75 8.85 -4.40
C GLU A 19 8.58 8.45 -5.88
N CYS A 20 7.38 8.03 -6.30
CA CYS A 20 7.12 7.74 -7.71
C CYS A 20 7.31 8.96 -8.62
N LEU A 21 6.89 10.15 -8.17
CA LEU A 21 7.04 11.37 -8.97
C LEU A 21 8.52 11.79 -9.10
N LEU A 22 9.31 11.55 -8.05
CA LEU A 22 10.74 11.87 -8.01
C LEU A 22 11.63 10.86 -8.74
N ASP A 23 11.21 9.59 -8.82
CA ASP A 23 12.02 8.54 -9.44
C ASP A 23 12.02 8.63 -10.98
N ASN A 24 13.21 8.71 -11.60
CA ASN A 24 13.36 8.82 -13.05
C ASN A 24 12.99 7.55 -13.84
N GLY A 25 13.01 6.38 -13.19
CA GLY A 25 12.56 5.12 -13.78
C GLY A 25 11.04 4.92 -13.73
N VAL A 26 10.31 5.80 -13.04
CA VAL A 26 8.85 5.88 -13.10
C VAL A 26 8.44 6.88 -14.18
N GLU A 27 7.81 6.37 -15.23
CA GLU A 27 7.37 7.15 -16.39
C GLU A 27 6.05 7.85 -16.14
N SER A 28 5.09 7.15 -15.53
CA SER A 28 3.78 7.69 -15.21
C SER A 28 3.15 6.97 -14.01
N VAL A 29 2.25 7.69 -13.33
CA VAL A 29 1.47 7.21 -12.20
C VAL A 29 0.00 7.51 -12.48
N LEU A 30 -0.83 6.47 -12.49
CA LEU A 30 -2.28 6.60 -12.45
C LEU A 30 -2.76 6.45 -11.01
N SER A 31 -3.18 7.54 -10.40
CA SER A 31 -3.86 7.50 -9.10
C SER A 31 -5.33 7.16 -9.30
N VAL A 32 -5.78 6.04 -8.75
CA VAL A 32 -7.19 5.61 -8.79
C VAL A 32 -7.80 5.76 -7.40
N GLY A 33 -8.94 6.45 -7.34
CA GLY A 33 -9.66 6.62 -6.08
C GLY A 33 -10.98 7.36 -6.22
N ARG A 34 -11.69 7.51 -5.12
CA ARG A 34 -13.03 8.11 -5.08
C ARG A 34 -13.04 9.63 -5.22
N THR A 35 -11.87 10.27 -5.10
CA THR A 35 -11.71 11.72 -5.09
C THR A 35 -10.45 12.10 -5.85
N ALA A 36 -10.50 13.21 -6.60
CA ALA A 36 -9.33 13.75 -7.27
C ALA A 36 -8.25 14.17 -6.25
N LEU A 37 -6.99 14.09 -6.68
CA LEU A 37 -5.88 14.70 -5.94
C LEU A 37 -5.78 16.19 -6.31
N GLU A 38 -5.48 17.04 -5.33
CA GLU A 38 -5.27 18.47 -5.56
C GLU A 38 -3.94 18.77 -6.26
N GLN A 39 -2.93 17.90 -6.05
CA GLN A 39 -1.62 18.06 -6.67
C GLN A 39 -1.64 17.68 -8.16
N THR A 40 -0.82 18.38 -8.93
CA THR A 40 -0.59 18.13 -10.36
C THR A 40 0.88 17.83 -10.60
N HIS A 41 1.16 16.96 -11.57
CA HIS A 41 2.52 16.64 -12.01
C HIS A 41 2.48 16.10 -13.44
N SER A 42 3.52 16.32 -14.23
CA SER A 42 3.64 15.80 -15.60
C SER A 42 3.59 14.27 -15.72
N LYS A 43 3.80 13.55 -14.61
CA LYS A 43 3.78 12.08 -14.52
C LYS A 43 2.46 11.57 -13.94
N LEU A 44 1.64 12.44 -13.35
CA LEU A 44 0.48 12.05 -12.55
C LEU A 44 -0.80 12.24 -13.36
N ASN A 45 -1.53 11.13 -13.54
CA ASN A 45 -2.89 11.12 -14.03
C ASN A 45 -3.83 10.70 -12.89
N ASN A 46 -4.99 11.36 -12.80
CA ASN A 46 -6.00 11.05 -11.80
C ASN A 46 -7.20 10.38 -12.48
N LEU A 47 -7.58 9.20 -12.00
CA LEU A 47 -8.81 8.52 -12.39
C LEU A 47 -9.75 8.46 -11.20
N VAL A 48 -10.79 9.29 -11.26
CA VAL A 48 -11.82 9.34 -10.22
C VAL A 48 -12.86 8.28 -10.50
N HIS A 49 -12.96 7.30 -9.61
CA HIS A 49 -13.94 6.23 -9.70
C HIS A 49 -14.56 5.97 -8.33
N ALA A 50 -15.88 6.14 -8.25
CA ALA A 50 -16.60 6.10 -6.98
C ALA A 50 -16.73 4.67 -6.42
N ASP A 51 -17.01 3.70 -7.29
CA ASP A 51 -17.25 2.32 -6.89
C ASP A 51 -15.99 1.44 -7.06
N LEU A 52 -15.19 1.37 -6.01
CA LEU A 52 -13.99 0.54 -5.98
C LEU A 52 -14.28 -0.97 -5.79
N TYR A 53 -15.53 -1.42 -5.88
CA TYR A 53 -15.88 -2.83 -5.95
C TYR A 53 -16.18 -3.30 -7.39
N ASN A 54 -16.29 -2.37 -8.35
CA ASN A 54 -16.59 -2.70 -9.74
C ASN A 54 -15.82 -1.78 -10.70
N TYR A 55 -14.89 -2.36 -11.45
CA TYR A 55 -14.00 -1.63 -12.37
C TYR A 55 -14.43 -1.70 -13.84
N SER A 56 -15.54 -2.37 -14.15
CA SER A 56 -15.96 -2.68 -15.53
C SER A 56 -16.04 -1.45 -16.44
N ALA A 57 -16.44 -0.30 -15.87
CA ALA A 57 -16.61 0.96 -16.62
C ALA A 57 -15.29 1.67 -16.96
N ILE A 58 -14.18 1.27 -16.35
CA ILE A 58 -12.89 1.97 -16.47
C ILE A 58 -11.73 1.02 -16.85
N GLU A 59 -12.02 -0.21 -17.29
CA GLU A 59 -10.99 -1.20 -17.61
C GLU A 59 -10.04 -0.75 -18.73
N SER A 60 -10.55 0.04 -19.68
CA SER A 60 -9.76 0.66 -20.75
C SER A 60 -8.62 1.52 -20.21
N GLU A 61 -8.82 2.20 -19.08
CA GLU A 61 -7.81 3.06 -18.45
C GLU A 61 -6.87 2.31 -17.51
N LEU A 62 -7.14 1.03 -17.20
CA LEU A 62 -6.38 0.23 -16.25
C LEU A 62 -5.39 -0.76 -16.91
N SER A 63 -5.26 -0.72 -18.23
CA SER A 63 -4.39 -1.62 -19.00
C SER A 63 -3.05 -0.97 -19.37
N GLY A 64 -2.00 -1.78 -19.53
CA GLY A 64 -0.67 -1.34 -19.94
C GLY A 64 0.21 -0.79 -18.81
N TYR A 65 -0.04 -1.22 -17.57
CA TYR A 65 0.74 -0.84 -16.39
C TYR A 65 1.64 -1.97 -15.91
N ASP A 66 2.83 -1.61 -15.45
CA ASP A 66 3.87 -2.55 -15.03
C ASP A 66 3.77 -2.90 -13.54
N ALA A 67 3.24 -1.99 -12.73
CA ALA A 67 3.14 -2.18 -11.29
C ALA A 67 1.86 -1.59 -10.71
N CYS A 68 1.33 -2.23 -9.68
CA CYS A 68 0.27 -1.69 -8.84
C CYS A 68 0.78 -1.52 -7.41
N PHE A 69 0.64 -0.33 -6.88
CA PHE A 69 0.87 -0.01 -5.47
C PHE A 69 -0.48 0.16 -4.77
N PHE A 70 -0.83 -0.82 -3.96
CA PHE A 70 -2.10 -0.86 -3.27
C PHE A 70 -1.94 -0.44 -1.81
N CYS A 71 -2.20 0.84 -1.54
CA CYS A 71 -2.01 1.49 -0.24
C CYS A 71 -3.35 1.83 0.44
N LEU A 72 -4.47 1.28 -0.04
CA LEU A 72 -5.76 1.42 0.64
C LEU A 72 -5.79 0.55 1.90
N GLY A 73 -6.20 1.17 3.00
CA GLY A 73 -6.37 0.48 4.27
C GLY A 73 -7.14 1.35 5.25
N VAL A 74 -7.82 0.69 6.20
CA VAL A 74 -8.54 1.32 7.29
C VAL A 74 -8.09 0.73 8.63
N SER A 75 -8.29 1.48 9.72
CA SER A 75 -8.13 0.93 11.07
C SER A 75 -9.27 -0.06 11.34
N ALA A 76 -8.94 -1.21 11.95
CA ALA A 76 -9.95 -2.17 12.40
C ALA A 76 -10.70 -1.73 13.68
N SER A 77 -10.27 -0.63 14.30
CA SER A 77 -10.84 -0.12 15.54
C SER A 77 -12.33 0.16 15.41
N GLY A 78 -13.14 -0.49 16.24
CA GLY A 78 -14.60 -0.32 16.24
C GLY A 78 -15.33 -1.02 15.09
N MET A 79 -14.66 -1.85 14.30
CA MET A 79 -15.26 -2.59 13.19
C MET A 79 -15.56 -4.04 13.56
N SER A 80 -16.65 -4.58 13.02
CA SER A 80 -16.87 -6.03 13.02
C SER A 80 -15.94 -6.72 12.00
N GLU A 81 -15.74 -8.03 12.17
CA GLU A 81 -14.96 -8.84 11.22
C GLU A 81 -15.51 -8.75 9.80
N ALA A 82 -16.83 -8.82 9.63
CA ALA A 82 -17.47 -8.74 8.32
C ALA A 82 -17.25 -7.37 7.64
N GLN A 83 -17.36 -6.28 8.40
CA GLN A 83 -17.10 -4.94 7.85
C GLN A 83 -15.62 -4.77 7.47
N TYR A 84 -14.70 -5.26 8.31
CA TYR A 84 -13.27 -5.19 8.04
C TYR A 84 -12.88 -6.08 6.85
N HIS A 85 -13.46 -7.27 6.73
CA HIS A 85 -13.30 -8.17 5.59
C HIS A 85 -13.77 -7.52 4.30
N ARG A 86 -14.94 -6.88 4.28
CA ARG A 86 -15.44 -6.20 3.08
C ARG A 86 -14.48 -5.14 2.56
N ILE A 87 -13.94 -4.31 3.45
CA ILE A 87 -13.06 -3.20 3.05
C ILE A 87 -11.62 -3.68 2.77
N THR A 88 -11.14 -4.71 3.47
CA THR A 88 -9.73 -5.15 3.38
C THR A 88 -9.52 -6.29 2.41
N TYR A 89 -10.45 -7.24 2.34
CA TYR A 89 -10.36 -8.40 1.45
C TYR A 89 -11.14 -8.16 0.16
N ASP A 90 -12.47 -7.92 0.25
CA ASP A 90 -13.32 -7.89 -0.95
C ASP A 90 -12.93 -6.73 -1.89
N LEU A 91 -12.74 -5.53 -1.34
CA LEU A 91 -12.32 -4.36 -2.12
C LEU A 91 -10.95 -4.56 -2.76
N THR A 92 -9.98 -5.09 -2.00
CA THR A 92 -8.62 -5.34 -2.51
C THR A 92 -8.63 -6.37 -3.63
N LEU A 93 -9.40 -7.46 -3.48
CA LEU A 93 -9.49 -8.48 -4.52
C LEU A 93 -10.28 -8.01 -5.74
N ALA A 94 -11.29 -7.16 -5.60
CA ALA A 94 -11.97 -6.57 -6.75
C ALA A 94 -10.97 -5.84 -7.66
N ALA A 95 -10.09 -5.01 -7.08
CA ALA A 95 -9.04 -4.34 -7.83
C ALA A 95 -8.02 -5.33 -8.41
N ALA A 96 -7.50 -6.23 -7.57
CA ALA A 96 -6.43 -7.13 -7.96
C ALA A 96 -6.86 -8.13 -9.04
N GLN A 97 -8.08 -8.66 -8.99
CA GLN A 97 -8.62 -9.56 -10.00
C GLN A 97 -8.74 -8.86 -11.35
N THR A 98 -9.31 -7.65 -11.39
CA THR A 98 -9.36 -6.85 -12.62
C THR A 98 -7.96 -6.59 -13.17
N LEU A 99 -7.03 -6.13 -12.32
CA LEU A 99 -5.69 -5.79 -12.76
C LEU A 99 -4.87 -7.00 -13.24
N SER A 100 -4.98 -8.14 -12.57
CA SER A 100 -4.25 -9.36 -12.97
C SER A 100 -4.70 -9.88 -14.34
N ARG A 101 -5.99 -9.74 -14.68
CA ARG A 101 -6.50 -10.07 -16.00
C ARG A 101 -6.02 -9.11 -17.08
N LEU A 102 -6.04 -7.81 -16.79
CA LEU A 102 -5.68 -6.77 -17.76
C LEU A 102 -4.17 -6.62 -17.96
N ASN A 103 -3.37 -6.97 -16.94
CA ASN A 103 -1.92 -6.75 -16.91
C ASN A 103 -1.19 -7.99 -16.39
N PRO A 104 -1.07 -9.07 -17.18
CA PRO A 104 -0.46 -10.33 -16.73
C PRO A 104 1.03 -10.18 -16.35
N GLN A 105 1.71 -9.14 -16.86
CA GLN A 105 3.11 -8.85 -16.53
C GLN A 105 3.29 -7.92 -15.32
N MET A 106 2.20 -7.54 -14.66
CA MET A 106 2.22 -6.59 -13.54
C MET A 106 2.84 -7.18 -12.28
N THR A 107 3.63 -6.37 -11.58
CA THR A 107 3.99 -6.62 -10.18
C THR A 107 3.00 -5.95 -9.24
N PHE A 108 2.32 -6.71 -8.38
CA PHE A 108 1.37 -6.17 -7.40
C PHE A 108 2.01 -6.03 -6.02
N VAL A 109 2.07 -4.81 -5.48
CA VAL A 109 2.64 -4.57 -4.14
C VAL A 109 1.54 -4.06 -3.20
N TYR A 110 1.29 -4.80 -2.13
CA TYR A 110 0.23 -4.53 -1.17
C TYR A 110 0.80 -4.13 0.20
N VAL A 111 0.33 -3.02 0.75
CA VAL A 111 0.73 -2.57 2.10
C VAL A 111 -0.25 -3.09 3.15
N THR A 112 0.24 -3.93 4.06
CA THR A 112 -0.52 -4.50 5.17
C THR A 112 -0.12 -3.91 6.51
N GLY A 113 0.80 -4.55 7.22
CA GLY A 113 1.26 -4.17 8.55
C GLY A 113 1.88 -5.33 9.30
N MET A 114 2.86 -5.01 10.15
CA MET A 114 3.50 -5.93 11.06
C MET A 114 2.47 -6.66 11.92
N GLY A 115 2.65 -7.97 12.09
CA GLY A 115 1.72 -8.82 12.85
C GLY A 115 0.54 -9.37 12.05
N THR A 116 0.52 -9.15 10.72
CA THR A 116 -0.40 -9.86 9.82
C THR A 116 -0.19 -11.37 9.92
N ASP A 117 -1.29 -12.14 9.98
CA ASP A 117 -1.26 -13.57 10.26
C ASP A 117 -1.56 -14.40 9.00
N SER A 118 -0.50 -14.86 8.32
CA SER A 118 -0.62 -15.73 7.15
C SER A 118 -1.24 -17.10 7.44
N SER A 119 -1.29 -17.54 8.70
CA SER A 119 -1.92 -18.82 9.05
C SER A 119 -3.45 -18.75 9.04
N GLU A 120 -4.01 -17.53 9.10
CA GLU A 120 -5.44 -17.25 9.19
C GLU A 120 -6.13 -17.90 10.42
N ARG A 121 -5.36 -18.30 11.45
CA ARG A 121 -5.86 -19.06 12.61
C ARG A 121 -5.66 -18.34 13.95
N GLY A 122 -4.93 -17.23 13.97
CA GLY A 122 -4.63 -16.47 15.17
C GLY A 122 -5.86 -15.83 15.80
N ARG A 123 -5.72 -15.32 17.03
CA ARG A 123 -6.85 -14.75 17.79
C ARG A 123 -7.28 -13.36 17.30
N SER A 124 -6.39 -12.64 16.64
CA SER A 124 -6.64 -11.27 16.16
C SER A 124 -7.35 -11.25 14.81
N MET A 125 -8.59 -10.76 14.78
CA MET A 125 -9.40 -10.67 13.56
C MET A 125 -8.71 -9.91 12.44
N TRP A 126 -8.19 -8.71 12.73
CA TRP A 126 -7.61 -7.87 11.68
C TRP A 126 -6.39 -8.54 11.02
N ALA A 127 -5.60 -9.25 11.83
CA ALA A 127 -4.40 -9.94 11.38
C ALA A 127 -4.76 -11.12 10.46
N ARG A 128 -5.78 -11.91 10.83
CA ARG A 128 -6.31 -12.99 9.99
C ARG A 128 -6.87 -12.46 8.68
N VAL A 129 -7.69 -11.40 8.71
CA VAL A 129 -8.28 -10.82 7.50
C VAL A 129 -7.21 -10.31 6.54
N LYS A 130 -6.21 -9.56 7.04
CA LYS A 130 -5.08 -9.13 6.21
C LYS A 130 -4.27 -10.31 5.67
N GLY A 131 -4.03 -11.33 6.48
CA GLY A 131 -3.28 -12.53 6.07
C GLY A 131 -4.01 -13.31 4.98
N LYS A 132 -5.34 -13.43 5.11
CA LYS A 132 -6.21 -14.00 4.07
C LYS A 132 -6.12 -13.20 2.77
N THR A 133 -6.11 -11.87 2.85
CA THR A 133 -5.92 -11.00 1.67
C THR A 133 -4.56 -11.23 1.02
N GLU A 134 -3.47 -11.22 1.80
CA GLU A 134 -2.12 -11.51 1.29
C GLU A 134 -2.06 -12.85 0.57
N ASN A 135 -2.55 -13.91 1.23
CA ASN A 135 -2.59 -15.26 0.67
C ASN A 135 -3.38 -15.34 -0.63
N ALA A 136 -4.49 -14.61 -0.74
CA ALA A 136 -5.29 -14.56 -1.96
C ALA A 136 -4.59 -13.80 -3.09
N LEU A 137 -3.94 -12.67 -2.79
CA LEU A 137 -3.17 -11.89 -3.76
C LEU A 137 -1.99 -12.69 -4.33
N LEU A 138 -1.28 -13.45 -3.49
CA LEU A 138 -0.17 -14.31 -3.91
C LEU A 138 -0.60 -15.46 -4.84
N ARG A 139 -1.89 -15.80 -4.89
CA ARG A 139 -2.45 -16.82 -5.80
C ARG A 139 -2.93 -16.26 -7.14
N LEU A 140 -3.00 -14.93 -7.29
CA LEU A 140 -3.43 -14.32 -8.55
C LEU A 140 -2.31 -14.39 -9.61
N PRO A 141 -2.66 -14.43 -10.91
CA PRO A 141 -1.71 -14.62 -12.00
C PRO A 141 -0.95 -13.32 -12.36
N PHE A 142 -0.43 -12.61 -11.35
CA PHE A 142 0.52 -11.53 -11.56
C PHE A 142 1.91 -12.10 -11.92
N LYS A 143 2.75 -11.29 -12.56
CA LYS A 143 4.17 -11.62 -12.72
C LYS A 143 4.84 -11.86 -11.36
N ALA A 144 4.52 -11.01 -10.40
CA ALA A 144 4.92 -11.15 -9.01
C ALA A 144 3.95 -10.40 -8.10
N ALA A 145 3.84 -10.82 -6.85
CA ALA A 145 3.10 -10.10 -5.82
C ALA A 145 3.91 -10.03 -4.53
N TYR A 146 3.94 -8.85 -3.90
CA TYR A 146 4.71 -8.57 -2.69
C TYR A 146 3.86 -7.94 -1.60
N MET A 147 4.00 -8.44 -0.37
CA MET A 147 3.23 -8.04 0.80
C MET A 147 4.15 -7.29 1.77
N PHE A 148 3.88 -6.01 1.95
CA PHE A 148 4.69 -5.12 2.77
C PHE A 148 4.07 -5.00 4.15
N ARG A 149 4.79 -5.43 5.17
CA ARG A 149 4.39 -5.43 6.58
C ARG A 149 5.21 -4.40 7.38
N PRO A 150 5.01 -3.10 7.14
CA PRO A 150 5.68 -2.08 7.92
C PRO A 150 5.24 -2.15 9.38
N GLY A 151 6.15 -1.79 10.28
CA GLY A 151 5.87 -1.56 11.69
C GLY A 151 5.29 -0.16 11.89
N MET A 152 5.96 0.64 12.70
CA MET A 152 5.62 2.06 12.82
C MET A 152 6.12 2.81 11.58
N ILE A 153 5.27 3.66 10.98
CA ILE A 153 5.64 4.46 9.81
C ILE A 153 5.72 5.93 10.23
N GLN A 154 6.94 6.47 10.28
CA GLN A 154 7.13 7.90 10.48
C GLN A 154 6.73 8.66 9.21
N PRO A 155 5.71 9.54 9.26
CA PRO A 155 5.43 10.42 8.13
C PRO A 155 6.51 11.50 8.01
N LEU A 156 7.00 11.72 6.80
CA LEU A 156 7.94 12.79 6.46
C LEU A 156 7.32 13.76 5.46
N HIS A 157 8.01 14.87 5.17
CA HIS A 157 7.64 15.81 4.09
C HIS A 157 6.23 16.40 4.22
N GLY A 158 5.77 16.62 5.45
CA GLY A 158 4.45 17.20 5.72
C GLY A 158 3.27 16.24 5.54
N ILE A 159 3.52 14.96 5.26
CA ILE A 159 2.47 13.93 5.14
C ILE A 159 1.72 13.79 6.47
N LYS A 160 0.39 13.67 6.40
CA LYS A 160 -0.47 13.52 7.59
C LYS A 160 -1.39 12.32 7.46
N SER A 161 -1.64 11.65 8.59
CA SER A 161 -2.70 10.63 8.66
C SER A 161 -4.08 11.28 8.53
N LYS A 162 -4.99 10.63 7.80
CA LYS A 162 -6.42 10.97 7.79
C LYS A 162 -7.13 10.57 9.09
N THR A 163 -6.56 9.65 9.86
CA THR A 163 -7.17 9.17 11.11
C THR A 163 -6.66 9.98 12.30
N GLY A 164 -7.56 10.69 12.98
CA GLY A 164 -7.22 11.60 14.09
C GLY A 164 -6.42 10.94 15.21
N LEU A 165 -6.75 9.70 15.58
CA LEU A 165 -6.02 8.93 16.58
C LEU A 165 -4.55 8.72 16.21
N TYR A 166 -4.26 8.37 14.96
CA TYR A 166 -2.87 8.24 14.51
C TYR A 166 -2.13 9.57 14.55
N ARG A 167 -2.79 10.69 14.21
CA ARG A 167 -2.16 12.02 14.36
C ARG A 167 -1.80 12.31 15.81
N ALA A 168 -2.67 11.95 16.76
CA ALA A 168 -2.43 12.13 18.19
C ALA A 168 -1.30 11.23 18.69
N ILE A 169 -1.29 9.95 18.29
CA ILE A 169 -0.21 9.00 18.59
C ILE A 169 1.11 9.54 18.06
N TYR A 170 1.17 9.95 16.79
CA TYR A 170 2.40 10.49 16.21
C TYR A 170 2.84 11.80 16.87
N ALA A 171 1.92 12.69 17.27
CA ALA A 171 2.29 13.91 17.99
C ALA A 171 2.99 13.62 19.34
N VAL A 172 2.60 12.54 20.02
CA VAL A 172 3.21 12.10 21.29
C VAL A 172 4.46 11.27 21.06
N THR A 173 4.51 10.43 20.03
CA THR A 173 5.66 9.55 19.77
C THR A 173 6.80 10.25 19.05
N VAL A 174 6.55 11.32 18.27
CA VAL A 174 7.58 12.04 17.48
C VAL A 174 8.76 12.53 18.33
N PRO A 175 8.56 13.14 19.52
CA PRO A 175 9.67 13.51 20.41
C PRO A 175 10.48 12.31 20.94
N LEU A 176 9.84 11.14 21.07
CA LEU A 176 10.45 9.90 21.58
C LEU A 176 11.09 9.04 20.47
N LEU A 177 10.88 9.40 19.19
CA LEU A 177 11.39 8.64 18.05
C LEU A 177 12.92 8.42 18.05
N PRO A 178 13.78 9.38 18.47
CA PRO A 178 15.23 9.13 18.54
C PRO A 178 15.58 7.97 19.47
N LEU A 179 14.87 7.86 20.61
CA LEU A 179 15.09 6.80 21.59
C LEU A 179 14.53 5.46 21.09
N ILE A 180 13.34 5.45 20.49
CA ILE A 180 12.75 4.23 19.92
C ILE A 180 13.59 3.73 18.73
N LYS A 181 14.11 4.64 17.88
CA LYS A 181 15.04 4.28 16.80
C LYS A 181 16.37 3.74 17.33
N ALA A 182 16.86 4.24 18.46
CA ALA A 182 18.07 3.72 19.09
C ALA A 182 17.87 2.28 19.64
N MET A 183 16.68 1.98 20.15
CA MET A 183 16.37 0.67 20.74
C MET A 183 15.89 -0.37 19.73
N ALA A 184 15.17 0.03 18.68
CA ALA A 184 14.59 -0.86 17.68
C ALA A 184 14.58 -0.21 16.27
N PRO A 185 15.76 0.05 15.68
CA PRO A 185 15.88 0.80 14.43
C PRO A 185 15.14 0.13 13.25
N SER A 186 15.11 -1.20 13.23
CA SER A 186 14.45 -2.01 12.19
C SER A 186 12.93 -2.12 12.33
N ALA A 187 12.34 -1.61 13.42
CA ALA A 187 10.89 -1.64 13.64
C ALA A 187 10.15 -0.38 13.14
N ILE A 188 10.91 0.68 12.82
CA ILE A 188 10.38 1.96 12.34
C ILE A 188 10.82 2.16 10.88
N THR A 189 9.86 2.33 9.99
CA THR A 189 10.09 2.77 8.62
C THR A 189 9.60 4.21 8.47
N THR A 190 10.01 4.88 7.40
CA THR A 190 9.44 6.19 7.01
C THR A 190 8.55 6.04 5.78
N THR A 191 7.68 7.03 5.53
CA THR A 191 6.90 7.07 4.27
C THR A 191 7.77 7.12 3.03
N GLU A 192 8.96 7.71 3.13
CA GLU A 192 9.97 7.74 2.05
C GLU A 192 10.57 6.34 1.81
N GLN A 193 11.04 5.67 2.86
CA GLN A 193 11.60 4.31 2.76
C GLN A 193 10.59 3.32 2.19
N VAL A 194 9.33 3.38 2.64
CA VAL A 194 8.26 2.54 2.09
C VAL A 194 8.07 2.81 0.59
N GLY A 195 8.02 4.08 0.16
CA GLY A 195 7.90 4.44 -1.26
C GLY A 195 9.05 3.91 -2.11
N ARG A 196 10.30 4.13 -1.67
CA ARG A 196 11.50 3.65 -2.38
C ARG A 196 11.58 2.14 -2.44
N ALA A 197 11.26 1.47 -1.34
CA ALA A 197 11.22 0.02 -1.27
C ALA A 197 10.19 -0.56 -2.26
N MET A 198 8.98 0.01 -2.32
CA MET A 198 7.94 -0.44 -3.26
C MET A 198 8.38 -0.28 -4.72
N ILE A 199 9.01 0.86 -5.08
CA ILE A 199 9.53 1.10 -6.43
C ILE A 199 10.63 0.10 -6.78
N LYS A 200 11.60 -0.09 -5.88
CA LYS A 200 12.73 -0.99 -6.12
C LYS A 200 12.27 -2.44 -6.23
N VAL A 201 11.38 -2.89 -5.35
CA VAL A 201 10.84 -4.27 -5.39
C VAL A 201 9.98 -4.51 -6.62
N ALA A 202 9.19 -3.53 -7.08
CA ALA A 202 8.42 -3.69 -8.30
C ALA A 202 9.29 -3.81 -9.56
N ARG A 203 10.42 -3.08 -9.57
CA ARG A 203 11.38 -3.06 -10.68
C ARG A 203 12.29 -4.28 -10.71
N ASP A 204 12.92 -4.58 -9.57
CA ASP A 204 14.02 -5.53 -9.48
C ASP A 204 13.58 -6.89 -8.89
N GLY A 205 12.40 -6.93 -8.26
CA GLY A 205 11.94 -8.07 -7.47
C GLY A 205 12.52 -8.11 -6.05
N ALA A 206 12.09 -9.10 -5.27
CA ALA A 206 12.66 -9.43 -3.98
C ALA A 206 12.78 -10.96 -3.84
N SER A 207 13.71 -11.42 -2.99
CA SER A 207 13.94 -12.86 -2.76
C SER A 207 12.76 -13.55 -2.09
N ARG A 208 11.90 -12.79 -1.39
CA ARG A 208 10.71 -13.28 -0.71
C ARG A 208 9.50 -12.42 -1.00
N PRO A 209 8.29 -13.02 -1.05
CA PRO A 209 7.06 -12.29 -1.33
C PRO A 209 6.60 -11.43 -0.15
N VAL A 210 7.07 -11.67 1.08
CA VAL A 210 6.67 -10.91 2.27
C VAL A 210 7.87 -10.13 2.81
N LEU A 211 7.75 -8.81 2.88
CA LEU A 211 8.76 -7.89 3.38
C LEU A 211 8.30 -7.32 4.72
N GLU A 212 9.08 -7.59 5.77
CA GLU A 212 8.85 -7.06 7.11
C GLU A 212 9.52 -5.69 7.24
N ALA A 213 9.24 -4.98 8.34
CA ALA A 213 9.78 -3.64 8.59
C ALA A 213 11.32 -3.55 8.44
N ALA A 214 12.03 -4.58 8.88
CA ALA A 214 13.48 -4.66 8.77
C ALA A 214 13.95 -4.64 7.31
N ASP A 215 13.28 -5.38 6.42
CA ASP A 215 13.61 -5.39 4.99
C ASP A 215 13.30 -4.05 4.36
N ILE A 216 12.15 -3.47 4.69
CA ILE A 216 11.71 -2.19 4.12
C ILE A 216 12.67 -1.06 4.53
N SER A 217 13.24 -1.13 5.74
CA SER A 217 14.14 -0.11 6.26
C SER A 217 15.50 -0.02 5.57
N THR A 218 15.89 -1.02 4.77
CA THR A 218 17.19 -1.04 4.07
C THR A 218 17.20 -0.30 2.72
N TYR A 219 16.05 0.24 2.30
CA TYR A 219 15.87 0.97 1.04
C TYR A 219 15.89 2.49 1.27
#